data_AF-A0A131Y399-F1
#
_entry.id   AF-A0A131Y399-F1
#
_cell.length_a   1.000
_cell.length_b   1.000
_cell.length_c   1.000
_cell.angle_alpha   90.00
_cell.angle_beta   90.00
_cell.angle_gamma   90.00
#
_symmetry.space_group_name_H-M   'P 1'
#
loop_
_entity.id
_entity.type
_entity.pdbx_description
1 polymer ?
#
loop_
_entity_poly.entity_id
_entity_poly.type
_entity_poly.pdbx_seq_one_letter_code
_entity_poly.pdbx_strand_id
1 'polypeptide(L)'
;EPKSRADDPVPGLPEYSADDVARHATKEDRIWVSYKSGVYDVTDFVDQHPGGDNILLGAGGGIDPFWNLYAVHKTPEILGMLEGFRIGNLKASDVGAATAGIDDPYATDPRRHPALKPASVKPFNAEPPLTILADNYKTPNELFYVRNHLPVPDVDPEDYVLEVEGIDGESQVLTLEDIKTKFEKVTITSVVQCAGNRRSELNKVKKVKGLEWGPCAIGNATWSGARLIDVLHHLGMDTDDPRIEHVVFDGLDLDPTGNPYGASVPAHKALNPKADVILAYEMNGEPLPRDHGFPIRAIVPGVVGARNVKWLGSIRLSAEESSSFWQQNDYKGFCPSTDWDTVDFKSAPAIQELPITSVVCSPTEGSTVKLKENKLPVKGYAWSGGGRRVVRVDVSADGGQTWVPAQLHSEDDTLHKAWGWTLWRVDLEVPPGTAELQVVCKAVDSSYNAQPENAEGVWNLRGVLNNAWHRVRVKVQAEEGGASKHKIQ
;
A
#
# COMPACT_ATOMS: atom_id res chain seq x y z
N GLU A 1 10.98 -5.56 21.90
CA GLU A 1 9.71 -6.30 21.67
C GLU A 1 9.06 -6.58 23.03
N PRO A 2 7.71 -6.63 23.12
CA PRO A 2 7.06 -7.11 24.34
C PRO A 2 7.39 -8.59 24.57
N LYS A 3 7.54 -8.99 25.83
CA LYS A 3 7.83 -10.38 26.22
C LYS A 3 6.66 -11.28 25.79
N SER A 4 6.95 -12.37 25.08
CA SER A 4 6.01 -13.38 24.62
C SER A 4 6.26 -14.72 25.32
N ARG A 5 5.31 -15.66 25.19
CA ARG A 5 5.44 -17.00 25.76
C ARG A 5 6.59 -17.81 25.15
N ALA A 6 7.03 -17.44 23.94
CA ALA A 6 8.18 -18.05 23.28
C ALA A 6 9.50 -17.67 23.95
N ASP A 7 9.57 -16.56 24.70
CA ASP A 7 10.79 -16.15 25.42
C ASP A 7 11.19 -17.15 26.51
N ASP A 8 10.22 -17.81 27.13
CA ASP A 8 10.46 -18.70 28.26
C ASP A 8 10.23 -20.19 27.88
N PRO A 9 11.03 -21.13 28.41
CA PRO A 9 10.76 -22.56 28.28
C PRO A 9 9.47 -22.95 29.00
N VAL A 10 8.72 -23.90 28.45
CA VAL A 10 7.48 -24.42 29.06
C VAL A 10 7.80 -25.68 29.87
N PRO A 11 7.52 -25.69 31.20
CA PRO A 11 7.78 -26.86 32.04
C PRO A 11 7.03 -28.11 31.55
N GLY A 12 7.72 -29.25 31.58
CA GLY A 12 7.13 -30.57 31.24
C GLY A 12 7.13 -30.91 29.75
N LEU A 13 7.58 -30.02 28.86
CA LEU A 13 7.81 -30.34 27.45
C LEU A 13 9.21 -30.93 27.22
N PRO A 14 9.38 -31.78 26.19
CA PRO A 14 10.69 -32.27 25.75
C PRO A 14 11.66 -31.14 25.39
N GLU A 15 12.96 -31.41 25.49
CA GLU A 15 14.03 -30.49 25.11
C GLU A 15 14.76 -31.01 23.87
N TYR A 16 15.00 -30.13 22.90
CA TYR A 16 15.64 -30.43 21.61
C TYR A 16 16.83 -29.50 21.35
N SER A 17 17.90 -30.02 20.75
CA SER A 17 18.99 -29.18 20.21
C SER A 17 18.66 -28.63 18.82
N ALA A 18 19.39 -27.60 18.37
CA ALA A 18 19.36 -27.13 16.98
C ALA A 18 19.59 -28.27 15.97
N ASP A 19 20.51 -29.20 16.27
CA ASP A 19 20.77 -30.39 15.44
C ASP A 19 19.56 -31.34 15.35
N ASP A 20 18.72 -31.40 16.38
CA ASP A 20 17.49 -32.20 16.32
C ASP A 20 16.49 -31.50 15.40
N VAL A 21 16.30 -30.18 15.55
CA VAL A 21 15.44 -29.38 14.68
C VAL A 21 15.88 -29.51 13.22
N ALA A 22 17.19 -29.47 12.93
CA ALA A 22 17.74 -29.57 11.58
C ALA A 22 17.45 -30.89 10.86
N ARG A 23 17.11 -31.97 11.58
CA ARG A 23 16.68 -33.24 10.96
C ARG A 23 15.25 -33.20 10.42
N HIS A 24 14.50 -32.17 10.77
CA HIS A 24 13.08 -31.99 10.48
C HIS A 24 12.88 -30.83 9.49
N ALA A 25 13.48 -30.95 8.30
CA ALA A 25 13.49 -29.90 7.27
C ALA A 25 12.58 -30.19 6.05
N THR A 26 11.92 -31.35 6.01
CA THR A 26 11.07 -31.79 4.89
C THR A 26 9.69 -32.22 5.38
N LYS A 27 8.69 -32.34 4.50
CA LYS A 27 7.36 -32.82 4.91
C LYS A 27 7.41 -34.28 5.36
N GLU A 28 8.25 -35.09 4.74
CA GLU A 28 8.46 -36.50 5.04
C GLU A 28 9.00 -36.68 6.46
N ASP A 29 9.94 -35.82 6.85
CA ASP A 29 10.56 -35.86 8.18
C ASP A 29 9.78 -35.04 9.22
N ARG A 30 8.68 -34.37 8.82
CA ARG A 30 8.03 -33.26 9.55
C ARG A 30 8.89 -32.00 9.52
N ILE A 31 8.25 -30.84 9.45
CA ILE A 31 8.90 -29.53 9.32
C ILE A 31 8.88 -28.87 10.69
N TRP A 32 10.04 -28.91 11.37
CA TRP A 32 10.21 -28.21 12.63
C TRP A 32 10.90 -26.89 12.44
N VAL A 33 10.54 -25.94 13.28
CA VAL A 33 11.18 -24.63 13.37
C VAL A 33 11.45 -24.30 14.83
N SER A 34 12.44 -23.47 15.08
CA SER A 34 12.71 -22.92 16.40
C SER A 34 12.50 -21.40 16.42
N TYR A 35 11.95 -20.90 17.51
CA TYR A 35 11.82 -19.47 17.76
C TYR A 35 12.02 -19.21 19.23
N LYS A 36 13.01 -18.35 19.57
CA LYS A 36 13.42 -18.11 20.95
C LYS A 36 13.64 -19.45 21.70
N SER A 37 12.90 -19.70 22.78
CA SER A 37 13.02 -20.90 23.62
C SER A 37 12.14 -22.07 23.17
N GLY A 38 11.35 -21.94 22.10
CA GLY A 38 10.40 -22.95 21.64
C GLY A 38 10.85 -23.72 20.40
N VAL A 39 10.39 -24.98 20.29
CA VAL A 39 10.43 -25.79 19.07
C VAL A 39 9.01 -26.13 18.64
N TYR A 40 8.72 -25.95 17.36
CA TYR A 40 7.37 -25.97 16.80
C TYR A 40 7.30 -26.87 15.58
N ASP A 41 6.29 -27.73 15.50
CA ASP A 41 5.99 -28.51 14.29
C ASP A 41 4.94 -27.78 13.45
N VAL A 42 5.39 -27.22 12.34
CA VAL A 42 4.54 -26.41 11.45
C VAL A 42 4.10 -27.19 10.20
N THR A 43 4.32 -28.51 10.16
CA THR A 43 4.17 -29.28 8.91
C THR A 43 2.80 -29.11 8.28
N ASP A 44 1.74 -29.17 9.09
CA ASP A 44 0.35 -29.11 8.61
C ASP A 44 -0.12 -27.67 8.33
N PHE A 45 0.67 -26.67 8.75
CA PHE A 45 0.42 -25.26 8.52
C PHE A 45 1.10 -24.72 7.26
N VAL A 46 2.16 -25.38 6.76
CA VAL A 46 2.93 -24.92 5.59
C VAL A 46 2.03 -24.59 4.41
N ASP A 47 1.09 -25.48 4.07
CA ASP A 47 0.19 -25.32 2.93
C ASP A 47 -0.84 -24.19 3.12
N GLN A 48 -0.97 -23.67 4.33
CA GLN A 48 -1.90 -22.60 4.71
C GLN A 48 -1.18 -21.26 4.94
N HIS A 49 0.15 -21.22 4.85
CA HIS A 49 0.93 -20.02 5.16
C HIS A 49 0.67 -18.92 4.11
N PRO A 50 0.32 -17.68 4.52
CA PRO A 50 0.00 -16.60 3.58
C PRO A 50 1.15 -16.15 2.66
N GLY A 51 2.39 -16.52 3.00
CA GLY A 51 3.59 -16.27 2.20
C GLY A 51 3.98 -17.44 1.31
N GLY A 52 3.16 -18.50 1.22
CA GLY A 52 3.45 -19.70 0.43
C GLY A 52 4.68 -20.44 0.95
N ASP A 53 5.50 -20.95 0.03
CA ASP A 53 6.70 -21.75 0.33
C ASP A 53 7.77 -20.98 1.12
N ASN A 54 7.64 -19.66 1.30
CA ASN A 54 8.56 -18.86 2.12
C ASN A 54 8.63 -19.32 3.58
N ILE A 55 7.60 -20.00 4.11
CA ILE A 55 7.68 -20.63 5.44
C ILE A 55 8.77 -21.71 5.51
N LEU A 56 9.07 -22.36 4.38
CA LEU A 56 10.08 -23.42 4.29
C LEU A 56 11.51 -22.89 4.47
N LEU A 57 11.73 -21.58 4.37
CA LEU A 57 13.03 -20.98 4.68
C LEU A 57 13.44 -21.21 6.14
N GLY A 58 12.45 -21.35 7.01
CA GLY A 58 12.65 -21.70 8.42
C GLY A 58 12.82 -23.19 8.68
N ALA A 59 12.57 -24.06 7.70
CA ALA A 59 12.50 -25.51 7.89
C ALA A 59 13.83 -26.06 8.42
N GLY A 60 13.76 -26.76 9.55
CA GLY A 60 14.93 -27.28 10.24
C GLY A 60 15.80 -26.22 10.93
N GLY A 61 15.34 -24.97 11.03
CA GLY A 61 16.15 -23.85 11.50
C GLY A 61 15.45 -22.93 12.49
N GLY A 62 16.14 -21.85 12.86
CA GLY A 62 15.57 -20.73 13.61
C GLY A 62 14.84 -19.77 12.68
N ILE A 63 13.63 -19.35 13.05
CA ILE A 63 12.82 -18.43 12.22
C ILE A 63 13.06 -16.95 12.54
N ASP A 64 13.77 -16.66 13.63
CA ASP A 64 14.10 -15.31 14.07
C ASP A 64 14.70 -14.41 12.96
N PRO A 65 15.65 -14.87 12.11
CA PRO A 65 16.21 -14.04 11.04
C PRO A 65 15.15 -13.62 10.01
N PHE A 66 14.28 -14.55 9.61
CA PHE A 66 13.21 -14.28 8.67
C PHE A 66 12.15 -13.37 9.27
N TRP A 67 11.85 -13.52 10.56
CA TRP A 67 10.90 -12.68 11.27
C TRP A 67 11.46 -11.28 11.59
N ASN A 68 12.78 -11.12 11.68
CA ASN A 68 13.41 -9.80 11.76
C ASN A 68 13.17 -8.99 10.48
N LEU A 69 13.17 -9.66 9.32
CA LEU A 69 12.77 -9.04 8.06
C LEU A 69 11.25 -8.90 7.96
N TYR A 70 10.50 -9.98 8.11
CA TYR A 70 9.04 -9.97 8.05
C TYR A 70 8.43 -9.79 9.43
N ALA A 71 8.63 -8.62 10.04
CA ALA A 71 8.17 -8.38 11.42
C ALA A 71 6.64 -8.41 11.59
N VAL A 72 5.88 -8.53 10.50
CA VAL A 72 4.45 -8.89 10.53
C VAL A 72 4.19 -10.16 11.34
N HIS A 73 5.13 -11.11 11.40
CA HIS A 73 4.97 -12.33 12.18
C HIS A 73 5.08 -12.12 13.71
N LYS A 74 5.53 -10.95 14.14
CA LYS A 74 5.77 -10.63 15.56
C LYS A 74 4.57 -9.97 16.24
N THR A 75 3.37 -10.04 15.64
CA THR A 75 2.15 -9.58 16.31
C THR A 75 1.71 -10.56 17.40
N PRO A 76 1.01 -10.11 18.46
CA PRO A 76 0.52 -10.98 19.51
C PRO A 76 -0.34 -12.15 19.00
N GLU A 77 -1.13 -11.92 17.94
CA GLU A 77 -2.01 -12.94 17.36
C GLU A 77 -1.21 -14.05 16.68
N ILE A 78 -0.19 -13.72 15.90
CA ILE A 78 0.65 -14.71 15.21
C ILE A 78 1.56 -15.44 16.20
N LEU A 79 2.09 -14.74 17.21
CA LEU A 79 2.82 -15.36 18.30
C LEU A 79 1.94 -16.34 19.09
N GLY A 80 0.67 -15.99 19.34
CA GLY A 80 -0.29 -16.89 19.96
C GLY A 80 -0.62 -18.11 19.11
N MET A 81 -0.74 -17.93 17.79
CA MET A 81 -0.93 -19.02 16.84
C MET A 81 0.29 -19.96 16.81
N LEU A 82 1.51 -19.40 16.78
CA LEU A 82 2.75 -20.17 16.79
C LEU A 82 2.82 -21.10 18.02
N GLU A 83 2.44 -20.60 19.20
CA GLU A 83 2.41 -21.41 20.42
C GLU A 83 1.46 -22.62 20.35
N GLY A 84 0.46 -22.59 19.46
CA GLY A 84 -0.40 -23.75 19.18
C GLY A 84 0.34 -24.91 18.52
N PHE A 85 1.48 -24.64 17.87
CA PHE A 85 2.32 -25.63 17.19
C PHE A 85 3.49 -26.13 18.06
N ARG A 86 3.59 -25.70 19.31
CA ARG A 86 4.75 -25.99 20.17
C ARG A 86 4.80 -27.48 20.56
N ILE A 87 5.93 -28.11 20.26
CA ILE A 87 6.20 -29.52 20.59
C ILE A 87 7.31 -29.70 21.63
N GLY A 88 8.07 -28.64 21.92
CA GLY A 88 9.19 -28.71 22.86
C GLY A 88 9.82 -27.37 23.21
N ASN A 89 10.93 -27.46 23.93
CA ASN A 89 11.83 -26.37 24.25
C ASN A 89 13.14 -26.54 23.49
N LEU A 90 13.70 -25.43 23.01
CA LEU A 90 15.05 -25.41 22.46
C LEU A 90 16.06 -25.37 23.62
N LYS A 91 17.17 -26.12 23.51
CA LYS A 91 18.26 -26.05 24.49
C LYS A 91 18.74 -24.62 24.66
N ALA A 92 18.95 -24.20 25.91
CA ALA A 92 19.36 -22.83 26.24
C ALA A 92 20.67 -22.39 25.55
N SER A 93 21.58 -23.33 25.24
CA SER A 93 22.82 -23.05 24.48
C SER A 93 22.57 -22.65 23.03
N ASP A 94 21.44 -23.05 22.47
CA ASP A 94 21.14 -22.92 21.03
C ASP A 94 20.17 -21.75 20.79
N VAL A 95 19.57 -21.19 21.85
CA VAL A 95 18.69 -20.02 21.78
C VAL A 95 19.49 -18.82 21.26
N GLY A 96 19.02 -18.25 20.15
CA GLY A 96 19.64 -17.08 19.50
C GLY A 96 20.83 -17.42 18.60
N ALA A 97 21.23 -18.69 18.47
CA ALA A 97 22.29 -19.12 17.56
C ALA A 97 21.98 -18.74 16.10
N ALA A 98 20.71 -18.84 15.70
CA ALA A 98 20.25 -18.47 14.36
C ALA A 98 20.39 -16.96 14.05
N THR A 99 20.46 -16.10 15.06
CA THR A 99 20.59 -14.64 14.92
C THR A 99 21.99 -14.12 15.25
N ALA A 100 22.91 -14.99 15.67
CA ALA A 100 24.25 -14.58 16.05
C ALA A 100 24.98 -13.96 14.84
N GLY A 101 25.30 -12.66 14.92
CA GLY A 101 25.97 -11.93 13.85
C GLY A 101 25.06 -11.39 12.73
N ILE A 102 23.74 -11.49 12.88
CA ILE A 102 22.78 -10.91 11.94
C ILE A 102 22.39 -9.51 12.42
N ASP A 103 22.85 -8.48 11.70
CA ASP A 103 22.43 -7.09 11.93
C ASP A 103 20.95 -6.88 11.57
N ASP A 104 20.29 -5.93 12.25
CA ASP A 104 18.90 -5.55 11.98
C ASP A 104 18.78 -5.04 10.53
N PRO A 105 18.04 -5.73 9.64
CA PRO A 105 18.01 -5.39 8.22
C PRO A 105 17.39 -4.01 7.95
N TYR A 106 16.68 -3.44 8.92
CA TYR A 106 16.09 -2.10 8.87
C TYR A 106 16.93 -1.02 9.54
N ALA A 107 18.17 -1.32 9.96
CA ALA A 107 18.99 -0.36 10.71
C ALA A 107 19.32 0.93 9.93
N THR A 108 19.43 0.81 8.60
CA THR A 108 19.77 1.91 7.69
C THR A 108 18.55 2.59 7.05
N ASP A 109 17.34 2.18 7.44
CA ASP A 109 16.12 2.81 6.97
C ASP A 109 16.11 4.32 7.31
N PRO A 110 15.56 5.17 6.43
CA PRO A 110 15.52 6.61 6.65
C PRO A 110 14.69 6.99 7.88
N ARG A 111 14.95 8.19 8.43
CA ARG A 111 14.09 8.78 9.46
C ARG A 111 12.85 9.38 8.80
N ARG A 112 11.69 9.23 9.45
CA ARG A 112 10.40 9.71 8.94
C ARG A 112 9.78 10.76 9.85
N HIS A 113 8.88 11.55 9.29
CA HIS A 113 8.20 12.60 10.02
C HIS A 113 7.28 12.01 11.12
N PRO A 114 7.32 12.53 12.37
CA PRO A 114 6.60 11.95 13.50
C PRO A 114 5.08 12.10 13.43
N ALA A 115 4.56 12.95 12.54
CA ALA A 115 3.12 13.07 12.33
C ALA A 115 2.51 11.90 11.53
N LEU A 116 3.33 11.10 10.84
CA LEU A 116 2.85 9.90 10.16
C LEU A 116 2.31 8.89 11.18
N LYS A 117 1.24 8.20 10.81
CA LYS A 117 0.59 7.17 11.61
C LYS A 117 1.04 5.80 11.11
N PRO A 118 2.00 5.13 11.80
CA PRO A 118 2.51 3.85 11.34
C PRO A 118 1.46 2.75 11.52
N ALA A 119 1.14 2.06 10.43
CA ALA A 119 0.48 0.75 10.46
C ALA A 119 1.49 -0.39 10.68
N SER A 120 2.76 -0.16 10.34
CA SER A 120 3.89 -1.04 10.65
C SER A 120 5.18 -0.21 10.73
N VAL A 121 6.08 -0.60 11.63
CA VAL A 121 7.41 0.03 11.75
C VAL A 121 8.46 -0.72 10.93
N LYS A 122 8.34 -2.04 10.83
CA LYS A 122 9.27 -2.92 10.09
C LYS A 122 8.49 -4.02 9.34
N PRO A 123 8.44 -3.98 8.00
CA PRO A 123 8.82 -2.85 7.15
C PRO A 123 8.00 -1.60 7.47
N PHE A 124 8.58 -0.41 7.25
CA PHE A 124 7.90 0.85 7.54
C PHE A 124 6.72 1.09 6.61
N ASN A 125 5.53 1.26 7.19
CA ASN A 125 4.31 1.57 6.48
C ASN A 125 3.50 2.57 7.30
N ALA A 126 3.26 3.77 6.77
CA ALA A 126 2.56 4.82 7.48
C ALA A 126 1.79 5.75 6.54
N GLU A 127 0.70 6.31 7.05
CA GLU A 127 -0.13 7.28 6.34
C GLU A 127 -0.17 8.62 7.09
N PRO A 128 -0.38 9.76 6.40
CA PRO A 128 -0.52 11.04 7.08
C PRO A 128 -1.82 11.13 7.90
N PRO A 129 -1.93 12.11 8.81
CA PRO A 129 -3.21 12.45 9.41
C PRO A 129 -4.25 12.86 8.35
N LEU A 130 -5.46 12.29 8.41
CA LEU A 130 -6.53 12.57 7.45
C LEU A 130 -6.85 14.06 7.26
N THR A 131 -6.80 14.84 8.34
CA THR A 131 -7.19 16.26 8.31
C THR A 131 -6.34 17.12 7.39
N ILE A 132 -5.09 16.73 7.12
CA ILE A 132 -4.15 17.50 6.30
C ILE A 132 -4.16 17.08 4.83
N LEU A 133 -4.76 15.94 4.50
CA LEU A 133 -4.68 15.34 3.17
C LEU A 133 -5.36 16.23 2.10
N ALA A 134 -6.42 16.94 2.47
CA ALA A 134 -7.15 17.86 1.59
C ALA A 134 -6.79 19.35 1.81
N ASP A 135 -5.68 19.65 2.50
CA ASP A 135 -5.21 21.03 2.70
C ASP A 135 -4.36 21.54 1.54
N ASN A 136 -3.61 20.65 0.91
CA ASN A 136 -2.73 20.95 -0.21
C ASN A 136 -3.05 20.04 -1.38
N TYR A 137 -3.05 20.60 -2.60
CA TYR A 137 -3.26 19.79 -3.80
C TYR A 137 -2.12 18.79 -4.01
N LYS A 138 -0.88 19.17 -3.68
CA LYS A 138 0.29 18.30 -3.67
C LYS A 138 0.62 17.94 -2.23
N THR A 139 0.70 16.65 -1.93
CA THR A 139 1.09 16.15 -0.62
C THR A 139 2.58 16.40 -0.42
N PRO A 140 3.02 17.08 0.66
CA PRO A 140 4.43 17.26 0.98
C PRO A 140 5.15 15.90 1.07
N ASN A 141 6.41 15.85 0.63
CA ASN A 141 7.19 14.62 0.54
C ASN A 141 7.26 13.87 1.89
N GLU A 142 7.44 14.61 2.98
CA GLU A 142 7.57 14.07 4.35
C GLU A 142 6.27 13.49 4.91
N LEU A 143 5.14 13.81 4.27
CA LEU A 143 3.79 13.40 4.66
C LEU A 143 3.14 12.50 3.61
N PHE A 144 3.81 12.24 2.49
CA PHE A 144 3.35 11.27 1.50
C PHE A 144 3.37 9.88 2.14
N TYR A 145 2.29 9.10 2.00
CA TYR A 145 2.20 7.80 2.64
C TYR A 145 3.36 6.88 2.19
N VAL A 146 3.89 6.11 3.12
CA VAL A 146 4.98 5.17 2.86
C VAL A 146 4.42 3.75 2.90
N ARG A 147 4.69 2.97 1.85
CA ARG A 147 4.42 1.54 1.82
C ARG A 147 5.67 0.80 1.40
N ASN A 148 6.31 0.10 2.33
CA ASN A 148 7.48 -0.74 2.08
C ASN A 148 7.12 -2.20 2.39
N HIS A 149 7.51 -3.14 1.53
CA HIS A 149 7.44 -4.58 1.81
C HIS A 149 8.70 -5.09 2.49
N LEU A 150 9.82 -4.42 2.22
CA LEU A 150 11.17 -4.84 2.56
C LEU A 150 11.96 -3.61 3.09
N PRO A 151 13.19 -3.80 3.60
CA PRO A 151 14.07 -2.70 3.98
C PRO A 151 14.31 -1.73 2.83
N VAL A 152 14.59 -0.47 3.16
CA VAL A 152 14.88 0.55 2.16
C VAL A 152 16.33 0.39 1.67
N PRO A 153 16.56 0.15 0.36
CA PRO A 153 17.90 0.09 -0.19
C PRO A 153 18.72 1.35 0.14
N ASP A 154 20.01 1.16 0.42
CA ASP A 154 20.99 2.24 0.55
C ASP A 154 21.82 2.25 -0.74
N VAL A 155 21.53 3.22 -1.60
CA VAL A 155 22.02 3.25 -2.98
C VAL A 155 22.98 4.41 -3.13
N ASP A 156 24.22 4.11 -3.50
CA ASP A 156 25.16 5.13 -3.98
C ASP A 156 24.75 5.55 -5.41
N PRO A 157 24.44 6.83 -5.67
CA PRO A 157 24.05 7.32 -6.98
C PRO A 157 25.10 7.10 -8.08
N GLU A 158 26.38 7.06 -7.72
CA GLU A 158 27.48 6.91 -8.68
C GLU A 158 27.63 5.47 -9.15
N ASP A 159 27.26 4.50 -8.30
CA ASP A 159 27.31 3.07 -8.60
C ASP A 159 25.96 2.54 -9.15
N TYR A 160 24.91 3.37 -9.14
CA TYR A 160 23.59 2.97 -9.61
C TYR A 160 23.57 2.71 -11.12
N VAL A 161 23.04 1.54 -11.48
CA VAL A 161 22.71 1.18 -12.86
C VAL A 161 21.27 0.66 -12.93
N LEU A 162 20.60 1.00 -14.02
CA LEU A 162 19.31 0.43 -14.41
C LEU A 162 19.54 -0.54 -15.57
N GLU A 163 19.21 -1.81 -15.38
CA GLU A 163 19.22 -2.81 -16.44
C GLU A 163 17.91 -2.76 -17.23
N VAL A 164 18.01 -2.81 -18.56
CA VAL A 164 16.85 -2.83 -19.46
C VAL A 164 17.03 -3.97 -20.44
N GLU A 165 16.13 -4.95 -20.38
CA GLU A 165 16.12 -6.17 -21.20
C GLU A 165 14.98 -6.11 -22.22
N GLY A 166 15.29 -6.40 -23.49
CA GLY A 166 14.31 -6.53 -24.55
C GLY A 166 13.65 -7.92 -24.58
N ILE A 167 12.70 -8.11 -25.50
CA ILE A 167 11.91 -9.34 -25.58
C ILE A 167 12.72 -10.57 -26.01
N ASP A 168 13.87 -10.36 -26.66
CA ASP A 168 14.78 -11.42 -27.13
C ASP A 168 15.96 -11.66 -26.14
N GLY A 169 15.92 -11.02 -24.96
CA GLY A 169 16.89 -11.18 -23.88
C GLY A 169 18.14 -10.31 -24.00
N GLU A 170 18.21 -9.43 -25.00
CA GLU A 170 19.27 -8.45 -25.12
C GLU A 170 19.16 -7.42 -23.99
N SER A 171 20.25 -7.20 -23.25
CA SER A 171 20.27 -6.33 -22.08
C SER A 171 21.25 -5.19 -22.25
N GLN A 172 20.83 -4.00 -21.83
CA GLN A 172 21.64 -2.78 -21.79
C GLN A 172 21.50 -2.13 -20.42
N VAL A 173 22.50 -1.34 -20.01
CA VAL A 173 22.51 -0.65 -18.72
C VAL A 173 22.56 0.86 -18.92
N LEU A 174 21.87 1.59 -18.05
CA LEU A 174 21.89 3.05 -17.99
C LEU A 174 22.30 3.49 -16.58
N THR A 175 23.26 4.42 -16.49
CA THR A 175 23.58 5.07 -15.21
C THR A 175 22.51 6.07 -14.82
N LEU A 176 22.53 6.56 -13.58
CA LEU A 176 21.65 7.66 -13.17
C LEU A 176 21.89 8.93 -14.02
N GLU A 177 23.16 9.21 -14.35
CA GLU A 177 23.53 10.35 -15.20
C GLU A 177 22.95 10.21 -16.61
N ASP A 178 23.02 9.02 -17.20
CA ASP A 178 22.43 8.73 -18.50
C ASP A 178 20.93 9.06 -18.53
N ILE A 179 20.17 8.58 -17.54
CA ILE A 179 18.73 8.81 -17.44
C ILE A 179 18.40 10.30 -17.28
N LYS A 180 19.26 11.06 -16.59
CA LYS A 180 19.06 12.50 -16.35
C LYS A 180 19.46 13.38 -17.53
N THR A 181 20.39 12.94 -18.38
CA THR A 181 21.04 13.81 -19.38
C THR A 181 20.70 13.44 -20.82
N LYS A 182 20.41 12.17 -21.11
CA LYS A 182 20.11 11.70 -22.48
C LYS A 182 18.65 11.88 -22.88
N PHE A 183 17.76 12.14 -21.93
CA PHE A 183 16.31 12.17 -22.15
C PHE A 183 15.69 13.52 -21.77
N GLU A 184 14.59 13.89 -22.44
CA GLU A 184 13.81 15.05 -22.03
C GLU A 184 13.18 14.80 -20.64
N LYS A 185 13.46 15.71 -19.70
CA LYS A 185 12.80 15.71 -18.40
C LYS A 185 11.35 16.15 -18.55
N VAL A 186 10.42 15.23 -18.34
CA VAL A 186 8.99 15.53 -18.27
C VAL A 186 8.53 15.61 -16.83
N THR A 187 7.45 16.37 -16.58
CA THR A 187 6.83 16.47 -15.25
C THR A 187 5.34 16.20 -15.35
N ILE A 188 4.84 15.32 -14.49
CA ILE A 188 3.41 14.99 -14.42
C ILE A 188 2.92 15.07 -12.97
N THR A 189 1.70 15.53 -12.75
CA THR A 189 1.05 15.43 -11.44
C THR A 189 0.23 14.14 -11.39
N SER A 190 0.57 13.22 -10.49
CA SER A 190 -0.13 11.94 -10.40
C SER A 190 -0.31 11.45 -8.98
N VAL A 191 -1.50 10.88 -8.74
CA VAL A 191 -1.82 10.13 -7.53
C VAL A 191 -1.14 8.78 -7.55
N VAL A 192 -0.58 8.39 -6.41
CA VAL A 192 -0.26 6.99 -6.11
C VAL A 192 -1.18 6.54 -4.98
N GLN A 193 -2.04 5.55 -5.23
CA GLN A 193 -2.94 4.99 -4.22
C GLN A 193 -2.63 3.51 -3.96
N CYS A 194 -2.53 3.11 -2.70
CA CYS A 194 -2.41 1.71 -2.32
C CYS A 194 -3.72 0.95 -2.58
N ALA A 195 -3.64 -0.30 -3.06
CA ALA A 195 -4.80 -1.18 -3.20
C ALA A 195 -5.59 -1.35 -1.88
N GLY A 196 -4.88 -1.27 -0.75
CA GLY A 196 -5.42 -1.42 0.60
C GLY A 196 -5.92 -0.13 1.24
N ASN A 197 -5.99 0.99 0.52
CA ASN A 197 -6.56 2.22 1.09
C ASN A 197 -7.96 1.94 1.66
N ARG A 198 -8.25 2.46 2.86
CA ARG A 198 -9.51 2.23 3.59
C ARG A 198 -9.77 0.76 4.00
N ARG A 199 -8.73 -0.08 4.11
CA ARG A 199 -8.87 -1.48 4.58
C ARG A 199 -9.52 -1.59 5.97
N SER A 200 -9.23 -0.65 6.87
CA SER A 200 -9.80 -0.62 8.23
C SER A 200 -11.34 -0.61 8.25
N GLU A 201 -12.00 -0.12 7.21
CA GLU A 201 -13.45 -0.14 7.11
C GLU A 201 -13.98 -1.53 6.72
N LEU A 202 -13.30 -2.25 5.84
CA LEU A 202 -13.64 -3.66 5.52
C LEU A 202 -13.45 -4.58 6.73
N ASN A 203 -12.44 -4.29 7.57
CA ASN A 203 -12.23 -4.98 8.84
C ASN A 203 -13.40 -4.87 9.82
N LYS A 204 -14.28 -3.87 9.66
CA LYS A 204 -15.51 -3.73 10.48
C LYS A 204 -16.62 -4.66 10.01
N VAL A 205 -16.60 -5.10 8.75
CA VAL A 205 -17.52 -6.09 8.20
C VAL A 205 -17.10 -7.50 8.61
N LYS A 206 -15.89 -7.88 8.20
CA LYS A 206 -15.25 -9.16 8.54
C LYS A 206 -13.74 -8.95 8.49
N LYS A 207 -13.01 -9.51 9.48
CA LYS A 207 -11.55 -9.36 9.57
C LYS A 207 -10.86 -9.87 8.29
N VAL A 208 -9.89 -9.11 7.81
CA VAL A 208 -9.09 -9.39 6.60
C VAL A 208 -7.60 -9.47 6.93
N LYS A 209 -6.77 -10.02 6.02
CA LYS A 209 -5.31 -9.98 6.17
C LYS A 209 -4.72 -8.79 5.42
N GLY A 210 -3.99 -7.93 6.12
CA GLY A 210 -3.26 -6.80 5.54
C GLY A 210 -3.07 -5.64 6.53
N LEU A 211 -2.29 -4.64 6.13
CA LEU A 211 -2.03 -3.43 6.93
C LEU A 211 -3.33 -2.68 7.21
N GLU A 212 -3.49 -2.22 8.46
CA GLU A 212 -4.69 -1.51 8.93
C GLU A 212 -4.70 -0.04 8.47
N TRP A 213 -4.80 0.16 7.16
CA TRP A 213 -4.90 1.50 6.58
C TRP A 213 -6.23 2.15 6.89
N GLY A 214 -6.17 3.40 7.35
CA GLY A 214 -7.24 4.35 7.23
C GLY A 214 -7.42 4.84 5.78
N PRO A 215 -8.06 6.00 5.61
CA PRO A 215 -8.33 6.59 4.30
C PRO A 215 -7.17 7.41 3.73
N CYS A 216 -5.92 7.18 4.15
CA CYS A 216 -4.79 8.03 3.79
C CYS A 216 -3.63 7.25 3.14
N ALA A 217 -3.84 6.02 2.71
CA ALA A 217 -2.88 5.27 1.88
C ALA A 217 -2.94 5.72 0.41
N ILE A 218 -2.85 7.03 0.21
CA ILE A 218 -2.95 7.77 -1.06
C ILE A 218 -2.19 9.09 -0.92
N GLY A 219 -1.53 9.53 -1.99
CA GLY A 219 -0.91 10.85 -2.06
C GLY A 219 -0.83 11.35 -3.49
N ASN A 220 -0.78 12.68 -3.66
CA ASN A 220 -0.68 13.34 -4.96
C ASN A 220 0.59 14.18 -5.02
N ALA A 221 1.44 13.98 -6.02
CA ALA A 221 2.70 14.71 -6.17
C ALA A 221 3.00 15.00 -7.64
N THR A 222 3.88 15.96 -7.89
CA THR A 222 4.52 16.05 -9.21
C THR A 222 5.70 15.08 -9.25
N TRP A 223 5.80 14.33 -10.34
CA TRP A 223 6.87 13.38 -10.60
C TRP A 223 7.60 13.83 -11.85
N SER A 224 8.93 13.88 -11.79
CA SER A 224 9.74 14.31 -12.93
C SER A 224 10.82 13.29 -13.26
N GLY A 225 11.00 13.04 -14.56
CA GLY A 225 11.97 12.09 -15.07
C GLY A 225 11.87 11.84 -16.57
N ALA A 226 12.46 10.73 -17.02
CA ALA A 226 12.45 10.32 -18.43
C ALA A 226 11.16 9.52 -18.74
N ARG A 227 10.59 9.68 -19.95
CA ARG A 227 9.50 8.79 -20.37
C ARG A 227 10.04 7.38 -20.62
N LEU A 228 9.33 6.36 -20.15
CA LEU A 228 9.73 4.97 -20.37
C LEU A 228 9.89 4.66 -21.87
N ILE A 229 8.95 5.13 -22.69
CA ILE A 229 8.96 4.86 -24.13
C ILE A 229 10.20 5.45 -24.82
N ASP A 230 10.63 6.65 -24.44
CA ASP A 230 11.81 7.31 -25.00
C ASP A 230 13.09 6.55 -24.62
N VAL A 231 13.14 5.99 -23.41
CA VAL A 231 14.24 5.14 -22.94
C VAL A 231 14.34 3.87 -23.79
N LEU A 232 13.23 3.16 -23.99
CA LEU A 232 13.21 1.93 -24.80
C LEU A 232 13.60 2.20 -26.25
N HIS A 233 13.10 3.28 -26.86
CA HIS A 233 13.47 3.69 -28.22
C HIS A 233 14.93 4.09 -28.35
N HIS A 234 15.49 4.79 -27.37
CA HIS A 234 16.91 5.16 -27.35
C HIS A 234 17.82 3.93 -27.33
N LEU A 235 17.41 2.88 -26.60
CA LEU A 235 18.13 1.60 -26.55
C LEU A 235 17.93 0.75 -27.81
N GLY A 236 17.09 1.20 -28.76
CA GLY A 236 16.83 0.49 -30.02
C GLY A 236 15.87 -0.70 -29.89
N MET A 237 15.08 -0.77 -28.81
CA MET A 237 14.11 -1.85 -28.60
C MET A 237 12.89 -1.69 -29.49
N ASP A 238 12.46 -2.77 -30.14
CA ASP A 238 11.23 -2.80 -30.96
C ASP A 238 9.99 -2.88 -30.06
N THR A 239 9.47 -1.72 -29.66
CA THR A 239 8.30 -1.63 -28.78
C THR A 239 6.98 -1.98 -29.48
N ASP A 240 6.99 -2.20 -30.79
CA ASP A 240 5.82 -2.62 -31.57
C ASP A 240 5.78 -4.16 -31.77
N ASP A 241 6.77 -4.90 -31.24
CA ASP A 241 6.76 -6.36 -31.30
C ASP A 241 5.52 -6.93 -30.57
N PRO A 242 4.64 -7.67 -31.27
CA PRO A 242 3.39 -8.15 -30.72
C PRO A 242 3.56 -9.20 -29.62
N ARG A 243 4.77 -9.76 -29.44
CA ARG A 243 5.10 -10.64 -28.31
C ARG A 243 5.20 -9.87 -26.99
N ILE A 244 5.37 -8.55 -27.04
CA ILE A 244 5.46 -7.72 -25.83
C ILE A 244 4.03 -7.45 -25.33
N GLU A 245 3.59 -8.25 -24.38
CA GLU A 245 2.29 -8.05 -23.72
C GLU A 245 2.42 -7.26 -22.40
N HIS A 246 3.62 -7.26 -21.81
CA HIS A 246 3.90 -6.65 -20.51
C HIS A 246 5.28 -5.98 -20.46
N VAL A 247 5.38 -4.96 -19.61
CA VAL A 247 6.66 -4.43 -19.12
C VAL A 247 6.78 -4.78 -17.64
N VAL A 248 7.81 -5.54 -17.31
CA VAL A 248 8.16 -5.99 -15.96
C VAL A 248 9.14 -5.00 -15.34
N PHE A 249 8.94 -4.70 -14.07
CA PHE A 249 9.77 -3.82 -13.26
C PHE A 249 10.19 -4.56 -12.00
N ASP A 250 11.49 -4.66 -11.73
CA ASP A 250 12.02 -5.24 -10.50
C ASP A 250 12.79 -4.17 -9.72
N GLY A 251 12.56 -4.12 -8.41
CA GLY A 251 13.23 -3.21 -7.47
C GLY A 251 14.54 -3.78 -6.93
N LEU A 252 15.31 -2.93 -6.26
CA LEU A 252 16.55 -3.29 -5.56
C LEU A 252 16.27 -3.83 -4.14
N ASP A 253 15.05 -3.71 -3.64
CA ASP A 253 14.67 -4.30 -2.35
C ASP A 253 14.45 -5.81 -2.49
N LEU A 254 15.33 -6.58 -1.83
CA LEU A 254 15.35 -8.03 -1.89
C LEU A 254 14.76 -8.65 -0.63
N ASP A 255 14.07 -9.76 -0.82
CA ASP A 255 13.64 -10.64 0.24
C ASP A 255 14.80 -11.56 0.73
N PRO A 256 14.63 -12.38 1.79
CA PRO A 256 15.71 -13.21 2.31
C PRO A 256 16.19 -14.27 1.33
N THR A 257 15.42 -14.57 0.29
CA THR A 257 15.77 -15.53 -0.77
C THR A 257 16.49 -14.86 -1.94
N GLY A 258 16.69 -13.54 -1.88
CA GLY A 258 17.28 -12.75 -2.94
C GLY A 258 16.30 -12.37 -4.04
N ASN A 259 15.00 -12.58 -3.86
CA ASN A 259 14.00 -12.19 -4.85
C ASN A 259 13.60 -10.71 -4.68
N PRO A 260 13.58 -9.91 -5.77
CA PRO A 260 13.25 -8.50 -5.70
C PRO A 260 11.75 -8.26 -5.60
N TYR A 261 11.35 -7.10 -5.05
CA TYR A 261 10.00 -6.59 -5.29
C TYR A 261 9.77 -6.37 -6.79
N GLY A 262 8.90 -7.19 -7.39
CA GLY A 262 8.57 -7.13 -8.81
C GLY A 262 7.11 -6.81 -9.08
N ALA A 263 6.82 -6.14 -10.20
CA ALA A 263 5.47 -5.97 -10.74
C ALA A 263 5.51 -5.83 -12.26
N SER A 264 4.37 -5.94 -12.93
CA SER A 264 4.27 -5.61 -14.36
C SER A 264 3.03 -4.79 -14.72
N VAL A 265 3.14 -4.10 -15.85
CA VAL A 265 2.08 -3.29 -16.45
C VAL A 265 1.86 -3.77 -17.88
N PRO A 266 0.61 -3.88 -18.37
CA PRO A 266 0.34 -4.23 -19.75
C PRO A 266 1.01 -3.27 -20.74
N ALA A 267 1.53 -3.81 -21.85
CA ALA A 267 2.26 -3.07 -22.87
C ALA A 267 1.44 -1.89 -23.44
N HIS A 268 0.13 -2.08 -23.67
CA HIS A 268 -0.76 -1.02 -24.16
C HIS A 268 -0.84 0.21 -23.23
N LYS A 269 -0.47 0.06 -21.95
CA LYS A 269 -0.35 1.15 -20.98
C LYS A 269 1.09 1.63 -20.84
N ALA A 270 2.05 0.71 -20.72
CA ALA A 270 3.46 1.04 -20.50
C ALA A 270 4.14 1.70 -21.72
N LEU A 271 3.82 1.23 -22.93
CA LEU A 271 4.45 1.65 -24.18
C LEU A 271 3.65 2.76 -24.90
N ASN A 272 2.49 3.14 -24.38
CA ASN A 272 1.65 4.18 -24.99
C ASN A 272 2.23 5.57 -24.69
N PRO A 273 2.64 6.36 -25.71
CA PRO A 273 3.21 7.70 -25.50
C PRO A 273 2.26 8.67 -24.79
N LYS A 274 0.94 8.41 -24.83
CA LYS A 274 -0.09 9.24 -24.18
C LYS A 274 -0.37 8.84 -22.73
N ALA A 275 0.18 7.72 -22.26
CA ALA A 275 -0.10 7.19 -20.92
C ALA A 275 0.80 7.77 -19.82
N ASP A 276 1.81 8.56 -20.19
CA ASP A 276 2.78 9.24 -19.32
C ASP A 276 3.46 8.31 -18.29
N VAL A 277 3.86 7.10 -18.71
CA VAL A 277 4.71 6.26 -17.87
C VAL A 277 6.13 6.81 -17.87
N ILE A 278 6.67 7.10 -16.68
CA ILE A 278 7.97 7.74 -16.51
C ILE A 278 8.85 6.99 -15.51
N LEU A 279 10.17 7.11 -15.72
CA LEU A 279 11.21 6.76 -14.76
C LEU A 279 11.56 8.04 -13.99
N ALA A 280 10.89 8.24 -12.86
CA ALA A 280 11.02 9.45 -12.06
C ALA A 280 12.30 9.42 -11.21
N TYR A 281 13.04 10.53 -11.17
CA TYR A 281 14.14 10.80 -10.23
C TYR A 281 13.87 11.99 -9.32
N GLU A 282 12.76 12.70 -9.54
CA GLU A 282 12.32 13.83 -8.72
C GLU A 282 10.84 13.69 -8.31
N MET A 283 10.53 14.20 -7.12
CA MET A 283 9.20 14.26 -6.53
C MET A 283 9.00 15.64 -5.88
N ASN A 284 7.94 16.35 -6.31
CA ASN A 284 7.64 17.72 -5.90
C ASN A 284 8.79 18.71 -6.13
N GLY A 285 9.58 18.50 -7.20
CA GLY A 285 10.70 19.37 -7.60
C GLY A 285 12.01 19.10 -6.86
N GLU A 286 12.02 18.15 -5.93
CA GLU A 286 13.20 17.71 -5.19
C GLU A 286 13.63 16.30 -5.62
N PRO A 287 14.89 15.89 -5.43
CA PRO A 287 15.29 14.51 -5.60
C PRO A 287 14.38 13.55 -4.83
N LEU A 288 14.14 12.36 -5.37
CA LEU A 288 13.32 11.36 -4.68
C LEU A 288 13.82 11.10 -3.25
N PRO A 289 12.95 11.17 -2.22
CA PRO A 289 13.31 10.66 -0.90
C PRO A 289 13.55 9.15 -0.93
N ARG A 290 14.43 8.64 -0.07
CA ARG A 290 14.75 7.19 0.01
C ARG A 290 13.52 6.30 0.17
N ASP A 291 12.57 6.65 1.03
CA ASP A 291 11.30 5.88 1.21
C ASP A 291 10.43 5.83 -0.06
N HIS A 292 10.64 6.75 -1.01
CA HIS A 292 9.87 6.89 -2.23
C HIS A 292 10.61 6.43 -3.48
N GLY A 293 11.75 5.75 -3.34
CA GLY A 293 12.41 5.05 -4.44
C GLY A 293 13.64 5.73 -5.01
N PHE A 294 14.37 6.51 -4.22
CA PHE A 294 15.66 7.04 -4.65
C PHE A 294 16.61 5.92 -5.16
N PRO A 295 17.32 6.09 -6.28
CA PRO A 295 17.36 7.29 -7.12
C PRO A 295 16.31 7.32 -8.23
N ILE A 296 15.74 6.17 -8.62
CA ILE A 296 14.74 6.05 -9.68
C ILE A 296 13.57 5.18 -9.22
N ARG A 297 12.35 5.61 -9.55
CA ARG A 297 11.15 4.78 -9.47
C ARG A 297 10.37 4.80 -10.78
N ALA A 298 9.59 3.74 -11.03
CA ALA A 298 8.53 3.78 -12.01
C ALA A 298 7.34 4.60 -11.47
N ILE A 299 6.78 5.46 -12.32
CA ILE A 299 5.47 6.08 -12.13
C ILE A 299 4.58 5.69 -13.29
N VAL A 300 3.45 5.05 -12.96
CA VAL A 300 2.45 4.51 -13.89
C VAL A 300 1.11 5.18 -13.58
N PRO A 301 0.81 6.34 -14.19
CA PRO A 301 -0.35 7.14 -13.80
C PRO A 301 -1.68 6.43 -14.01
N GLY A 302 -2.61 6.58 -13.05
CA GLY A 302 -3.92 5.95 -13.12
C GLY A 302 -3.95 4.46 -12.73
N VAL A 303 -2.80 3.88 -12.37
CA VAL A 303 -2.64 2.48 -11.97
C VAL A 303 -2.36 2.41 -10.47
N VAL A 304 -2.75 1.30 -9.84
CA VAL A 304 -2.51 1.03 -8.42
C VAL A 304 -1.04 1.18 -8.04
N GLY A 305 -0.79 1.70 -6.84
CA GLY A 305 0.55 2.00 -6.35
C GLY A 305 1.51 0.81 -6.32
N ALA A 306 1.00 -0.42 -6.27
CA ALA A 306 1.81 -1.63 -6.34
C ALA A 306 2.64 -1.76 -7.64
N ARG A 307 2.17 -1.18 -8.76
CA ARG A 307 2.88 -1.23 -10.05
C ARG A 307 3.87 -0.08 -10.23
N ASN A 308 3.91 0.86 -9.29
CA ASN A 308 4.83 2.00 -9.29
C ASN A 308 6.10 1.61 -8.53
N VAL A 309 6.85 0.63 -9.07
CA VAL A 309 8.02 0.01 -8.45
C VAL A 309 9.04 1.08 -8.05
N LYS A 310 9.51 1.00 -6.81
CA LYS A 310 10.50 1.90 -6.21
C LYS A 310 11.89 1.26 -6.30
N TRP A 311 12.93 2.09 -6.21
CA TRP A 311 14.32 1.62 -6.22
C TRP A 311 14.58 0.75 -7.43
N LEU A 312 14.24 1.24 -8.62
CA LEU A 312 14.16 0.40 -9.82
C LEU A 312 15.54 -0.18 -10.15
N GLY A 313 15.65 -1.50 -10.23
CA GLY A 313 16.88 -2.21 -10.58
C GLY A 313 16.87 -2.70 -12.02
N SER A 314 15.72 -3.18 -12.51
CA SER A 314 15.58 -3.60 -13.90
C SER A 314 14.20 -3.36 -14.51
N ILE A 315 14.19 -3.31 -15.84
CA ILE A 315 13.00 -3.25 -16.69
C ILE A 315 13.12 -4.34 -17.74
N ARG A 316 12.06 -5.11 -17.98
CA ARG A 316 12.08 -6.18 -19.00
C ARG A 316 10.82 -6.17 -19.85
N LEU A 317 10.98 -6.25 -21.16
CA LEU A 317 9.86 -6.46 -22.09
C LEU A 317 9.52 -7.95 -22.09
N SER A 318 8.25 -8.31 -21.90
CA SER A 318 7.85 -9.70 -21.68
C SER A 318 6.52 -10.05 -22.34
N ALA A 319 6.38 -11.31 -22.72
CA ALA A 319 5.11 -11.91 -23.14
C ALA A 319 4.19 -12.25 -21.96
N GLU A 320 4.73 -12.31 -20.74
CA GLU A 320 3.96 -12.72 -19.56
C GLU A 320 4.00 -11.63 -18.48
N GLU A 321 3.05 -11.70 -17.55
CA GLU A 321 3.12 -10.88 -16.34
C GLU A 321 4.39 -11.18 -15.53
N SER A 322 4.80 -10.24 -14.67
CA SER A 322 5.84 -10.50 -13.68
C SER A 322 5.48 -11.76 -12.88
N SER A 323 6.44 -12.67 -12.73
CA SER A 323 6.29 -13.88 -11.93
C SER A 323 6.35 -13.62 -10.42
N SER A 324 6.57 -12.37 -10.00
CA SER A 324 6.68 -12.01 -8.59
C SER A 324 5.43 -12.40 -7.79
N PHE A 325 5.62 -12.72 -6.52
CA PHE A 325 4.52 -13.02 -5.60
C PHE A 325 3.47 -11.88 -5.58
N TRP A 326 3.91 -10.63 -5.60
CA TRP A 326 3.02 -9.46 -5.53
C TRP A 326 2.22 -9.22 -6.82
N GLN A 327 2.66 -9.74 -7.96
CA GLN A 327 1.86 -9.72 -9.19
C GLN A 327 0.88 -10.92 -9.24
N GLN A 328 1.38 -12.11 -8.89
CA GLN A 328 0.65 -13.35 -9.11
C GLN A 328 -0.33 -13.70 -7.98
N ASN A 329 0.08 -13.53 -6.72
CA ASN A 329 -0.59 -14.05 -5.52
C ASN A 329 -1.02 -12.94 -4.52
N ASP A 330 -1.00 -11.68 -4.94
CA ASP A 330 -1.53 -10.55 -4.17
C ASP A 330 -2.18 -9.51 -5.11
N TYR A 331 -2.77 -8.46 -4.53
CA TYR A 331 -3.34 -7.33 -5.26
C TYR A 331 -4.34 -7.75 -6.34
N LYS A 332 -5.27 -8.63 -5.95
CA LYS A 332 -6.41 -9.10 -6.75
C LYS A 332 -7.71 -8.94 -5.95
N GLY A 333 -8.81 -8.63 -6.64
CA GLY A 333 -10.13 -8.52 -6.05
C GLY A 333 -10.91 -9.82 -6.23
N PHE A 334 -11.65 -10.24 -5.20
CA PHE A 334 -12.42 -11.48 -5.21
C PHE A 334 -13.87 -11.25 -4.76
N CYS A 335 -14.73 -12.23 -5.04
CA CYS A 335 -16.10 -12.24 -4.55
C CYS A 335 -16.14 -12.16 -3.01
N PRO A 336 -17.11 -11.45 -2.40
CA PRO A 336 -17.25 -11.40 -0.94
C PRO A 336 -17.45 -12.76 -0.26
N SER A 337 -17.84 -13.79 -1.02
CA SER A 337 -17.99 -15.15 -0.50
C SER A 337 -16.70 -15.98 -0.54
N THR A 338 -15.64 -15.49 -1.17
CA THR A 338 -14.33 -16.18 -1.23
C THR A 338 -13.59 -16.03 0.10
N ASP A 339 -13.05 -17.13 0.63
CA ASP A 339 -12.23 -17.16 1.84
C ASP A 339 -10.87 -17.85 1.56
N TRP A 340 -10.00 -17.93 2.56
CA TRP A 340 -8.62 -18.43 2.41
C TRP A 340 -8.52 -19.89 1.95
N ASP A 341 -9.50 -20.70 2.26
CA ASP A 341 -9.58 -22.12 1.86
C ASP A 341 -10.09 -22.31 0.42
N THR A 342 -10.66 -21.27 -0.19
CA THR A 342 -11.34 -21.32 -1.49
C THR A 342 -10.77 -20.33 -2.52
N VAL A 343 -9.81 -19.49 -2.12
CA VAL A 343 -9.21 -18.50 -3.01
C VAL A 343 -8.36 -19.17 -4.09
N ASP A 344 -8.63 -18.83 -5.34
CA ASP A 344 -7.78 -19.13 -6.48
C ASP A 344 -7.30 -17.82 -7.10
N PHE A 345 -6.04 -17.47 -6.91
CA PHE A 345 -5.46 -16.24 -7.44
C PHE A 345 -5.39 -16.21 -8.98
N LYS A 346 -5.50 -17.36 -9.67
CA LYS A 346 -5.56 -17.40 -11.14
C LYS A 346 -6.94 -17.00 -11.67
N SER A 347 -7.98 -17.05 -10.83
CA SER A 347 -9.35 -16.72 -11.21
C SER A 347 -9.63 -15.21 -11.34
N ALA A 348 -8.70 -14.35 -10.89
CA ALA A 348 -8.86 -12.91 -10.90
C ALA A 348 -7.66 -12.21 -11.55
N PRO A 349 -7.88 -11.14 -12.34
CA PRO A 349 -6.80 -10.37 -12.91
C PRO A 349 -6.07 -9.56 -11.82
N ALA A 350 -4.77 -9.33 -12.02
CA ALA A 350 -4.01 -8.39 -11.21
C ALA A 350 -4.65 -6.99 -11.27
N ILE A 351 -4.76 -6.31 -10.12
CA ILE A 351 -5.25 -4.93 -10.11
C ILE A 351 -4.26 -4.08 -10.90
N GLN A 352 -4.79 -3.37 -11.89
CA GLN A 352 -4.09 -2.36 -12.69
C GLN A 352 -4.74 -1.00 -12.40
N GLU A 353 -5.69 -0.57 -13.21
CA GLU A 353 -6.47 0.64 -12.93
C GLU A 353 -7.35 0.47 -11.67
N LEU A 354 -7.48 1.54 -10.90
CA LEU A 354 -8.33 1.57 -9.71
C LEU A 354 -9.71 2.17 -10.03
N PRO A 355 -10.78 1.73 -9.32
CA PRO A 355 -12.10 2.34 -9.44
C PRO A 355 -12.13 3.75 -8.82
N ILE A 356 -13.18 4.50 -9.14
CA ILE A 356 -13.48 5.80 -8.51
C ILE A 356 -13.54 5.65 -6.97
N THR A 357 -12.91 6.58 -6.25
CA THR A 357 -12.94 6.68 -4.80
C THR A 357 -13.15 8.13 -4.35
N SER A 358 -13.72 8.33 -3.16
CA SER A 358 -13.77 9.61 -2.46
C SER A 358 -13.82 9.42 -0.95
N VAL A 359 -13.34 10.42 -0.22
CA VAL A 359 -13.25 10.43 1.24
C VAL A 359 -13.55 11.83 1.78
N VAL A 360 -14.26 11.88 2.91
CA VAL A 360 -14.42 13.06 3.75
C VAL A 360 -13.18 13.20 4.65
N CYS A 361 -12.39 14.25 4.45
CA CYS A 361 -11.19 14.50 5.25
C CYS A 361 -11.47 15.36 6.50
N SER A 362 -12.45 16.25 6.39
CA SER A 362 -12.93 17.04 7.52
C SER A 362 -14.43 17.32 7.33
N PRO A 363 -15.25 17.18 8.37
CA PRO A 363 -14.87 16.75 9.73
C PRO A 363 -14.48 15.27 9.82
N THR A 364 -13.93 14.83 10.96
CA THR A 364 -13.48 13.45 11.21
C THR A 364 -14.45 12.67 12.12
N GLU A 365 -14.39 11.34 12.10
CA GLU A 365 -15.29 10.47 12.87
C GLU A 365 -15.26 10.83 14.36
N GLY A 366 -16.44 11.01 14.94
CA GLY A 366 -16.64 11.31 16.36
C GLY A 366 -16.33 12.76 16.75
N SER A 367 -15.92 13.62 15.81
CA SER A 367 -15.64 15.02 16.12
C SER A 367 -16.90 15.80 16.50
N THR A 368 -16.72 16.81 17.34
CA THR A 368 -17.76 17.82 17.65
C THR A 368 -17.50 19.05 16.81
N VAL A 369 -18.51 19.47 16.02
CA VAL A 369 -18.41 20.55 15.05
C VAL A 369 -19.26 21.75 15.46
N LYS A 370 -18.76 22.95 15.17
CA LYS A 370 -19.52 24.20 15.28
C LYS A 370 -20.09 24.54 13.91
N LEU A 371 -21.38 24.85 13.87
CA LEU A 371 -22.01 25.37 12.67
C LEU A 371 -21.74 26.87 12.55
N LYS A 372 -21.66 27.36 11.31
CA LYS A 372 -21.68 28.79 11.01
C LYS A 372 -22.92 29.05 10.17
N GLU A 373 -23.86 29.84 10.68
CA GLU A 373 -25.11 30.16 9.97
C GLU A 373 -25.87 28.90 9.50
N ASN A 374 -26.00 27.90 10.38
CA ASN A 374 -26.57 26.58 10.09
C ASN A 374 -25.83 25.78 8.98
N LYS A 375 -24.57 26.12 8.68
CA LYS A 375 -23.76 25.40 7.70
C LYS A 375 -22.56 24.72 8.34
N LEU A 376 -22.26 23.52 7.84
CA LEU A 376 -21.09 22.73 8.19
C LEU A 376 -20.11 22.71 7.00
N PRO A 377 -18.91 23.30 7.11
CA PRO A 377 -17.90 23.16 6.08
C PRO A 377 -17.34 21.74 6.06
N VAL A 378 -17.42 21.10 4.89
CA VAL A 378 -16.92 19.75 4.65
C VAL A 378 -15.93 19.79 3.49
N LYS A 379 -14.83 19.04 3.61
CA LYS A 379 -13.82 18.91 2.55
C LYS A 379 -13.30 17.49 2.45
N GLY A 380 -12.79 17.15 1.27
CA GLY A 380 -12.21 15.85 1.02
C GLY A 380 -11.47 15.75 -0.31
N TYR A 381 -11.17 14.51 -0.69
CA TYR A 381 -10.58 14.19 -1.99
C TYR A 381 -11.46 13.19 -2.75
N ALA A 382 -11.30 13.15 -4.07
CA ALA A 382 -11.85 12.15 -4.97
C ALA A 382 -10.86 11.86 -6.10
N TRP A 383 -10.81 10.62 -6.59
CA TRP A 383 -9.91 10.22 -7.69
C TRP A 383 -10.39 8.94 -8.37
N SER A 384 -10.13 8.78 -9.66
CA SER A 384 -10.40 7.55 -10.41
C SER A 384 -9.15 7.13 -11.19
N GLY A 385 -8.92 5.83 -11.31
CA GLY A 385 -7.84 5.27 -12.13
C GLY A 385 -8.04 5.50 -13.63
N GLY A 386 -7.10 5.01 -14.43
CA GLY A 386 -7.16 5.10 -15.90
C GLY A 386 -7.17 6.52 -16.48
N GLY A 387 -6.99 7.55 -15.65
CA GLY A 387 -7.00 8.95 -16.08
C GLY A 387 -8.39 9.49 -16.34
N ARG A 388 -9.42 8.85 -15.75
CA ARG A 388 -10.81 9.28 -15.80
C ARG A 388 -11.03 10.44 -14.83
N ARG A 389 -11.44 11.59 -15.36
CA ARG A 389 -11.70 12.79 -14.56
C ARG A 389 -12.85 12.56 -13.57
N VAL A 390 -12.74 13.09 -12.35
CA VAL A 390 -13.89 13.21 -11.44
C VAL A 390 -14.80 14.33 -11.97
N VAL A 391 -16.03 13.98 -12.37
CA VAL A 391 -16.99 14.94 -12.93
C VAL A 391 -17.99 15.45 -11.90
N ARG A 392 -18.18 14.72 -10.79
CA ARG A 392 -19.06 15.13 -9.69
C ARG A 392 -18.67 14.46 -8.38
N VAL A 393 -18.83 15.19 -7.28
CA VAL A 393 -18.84 14.66 -5.92
C VAL A 393 -20.15 15.07 -5.27
N ASP A 394 -20.92 14.10 -4.81
CA ASP A 394 -22.17 14.29 -4.09
C ASP A 394 -21.91 14.10 -2.59
N VAL A 395 -22.40 15.02 -1.76
CA VAL A 395 -22.23 15.00 -0.31
C VAL A 395 -23.58 15.07 0.38
N SER A 396 -23.74 14.27 1.43
CA SER A 396 -24.96 14.16 2.23
C SER A 396 -24.66 14.46 3.70
N ALA A 397 -25.63 15.04 4.42
CA ALA A 397 -25.58 15.27 5.86
C ALA A 397 -26.45 14.26 6.67
N ASP A 398 -27.29 13.48 5.98
CA ASP A 398 -28.37 12.65 6.55
C ASP A 398 -28.19 11.15 6.27
N GLY A 399 -26.94 10.72 6.07
CA GLY A 399 -26.59 9.32 5.85
C GLY A 399 -26.81 8.83 4.41
N GLY A 400 -26.97 9.74 3.45
CA GLY A 400 -27.12 9.43 2.03
C GLY A 400 -28.57 9.45 1.51
N GLN A 401 -29.50 10.04 2.26
CA GLN A 401 -30.90 10.18 1.83
C GLN A 401 -31.06 11.37 0.87
N THR A 402 -30.42 12.49 1.18
CA THR A 402 -30.37 13.68 0.31
C THR A 402 -28.93 14.08 0.00
N TRP A 403 -28.73 14.74 -1.14
CA TRP A 403 -27.42 15.01 -1.71
C TRP A 403 -27.32 16.43 -2.23
N VAL A 404 -26.16 17.05 -2.04
CA VAL A 404 -25.78 18.31 -2.67
C VAL A 404 -24.44 18.13 -3.41
N PRO A 405 -24.26 18.78 -4.57
CA PRO A 405 -22.98 18.72 -5.29
C PRO A 405 -21.92 19.55 -4.58
N ALA A 406 -20.71 19.01 -4.45
CA ALA A 406 -19.55 19.76 -3.94
C ALA A 406 -18.85 20.59 -5.03
N GLN A 407 -18.17 21.64 -4.61
CA GLN A 407 -17.27 22.41 -5.46
C GLN A 407 -15.96 21.63 -5.65
N LEU A 408 -15.54 21.47 -6.90
CA LEU A 408 -14.37 20.69 -7.28
C LEU A 408 -13.17 21.60 -7.55
N HIS A 409 -11.99 21.16 -7.14
CA HIS A 409 -10.71 21.83 -7.37
C HIS A 409 -9.68 20.81 -7.89
N SER A 410 -9.18 21.05 -9.10
CA SER A 410 -8.15 20.27 -9.78
C SER A 410 -7.17 21.22 -10.48
N GLU A 411 -5.90 20.84 -10.60
CA GLU A 411 -4.93 21.56 -11.44
C GLU A 411 -5.03 21.14 -12.92
N ASP A 412 -5.73 20.04 -13.22
CA ASP A 412 -5.95 19.50 -14.57
C ASP A 412 -7.46 19.44 -14.87
N ASP A 413 -7.87 20.04 -16.00
CA ASP A 413 -9.25 20.08 -16.48
C ASP A 413 -9.51 19.17 -17.69
N THR A 414 -8.53 18.37 -18.10
CA THR A 414 -8.69 17.38 -19.17
C THR A 414 -9.66 16.27 -18.76
N LEU A 415 -10.46 15.78 -19.72
CA LEU A 415 -11.40 14.67 -19.47
C LEU A 415 -10.69 13.32 -19.34
N HIS A 416 -9.54 13.19 -20.01
CA HIS A 416 -8.68 12.02 -20.05
C HIS A 416 -7.29 12.44 -19.64
N LYS A 417 -6.53 11.52 -19.04
CA LYS A 417 -5.22 11.81 -18.43
C LYS A 417 -5.30 12.67 -17.15
N ALA A 418 -6.48 12.70 -16.50
CA ALA A 418 -6.65 13.28 -15.18
C ALA A 418 -5.97 12.40 -14.12
N TRP A 419 -4.64 12.47 -14.02
CA TRP A 419 -3.83 11.62 -13.15
C TRP A 419 -3.82 12.09 -11.70
N GLY A 420 -3.97 13.40 -11.48
CA GLY A 420 -4.10 14.01 -10.17
C GLY A 420 -5.50 13.82 -9.58
N TRP A 421 -5.62 13.88 -8.25
CA TRP A 421 -6.92 13.85 -7.59
C TRP A 421 -7.70 15.15 -7.81
N THR A 422 -8.97 15.13 -7.43
CA THR A 422 -9.81 16.31 -7.28
C THR A 422 -10.06 16.54 -5.80
N LEU A 423 -9.64 17.69 -5.29
CA LEU A 423 -10.06 18.14 -3.97
C LEU A 423 -11.46 18.72 -4.06
N TRP A 424 -12.27 18.56 -3.04
CA TRP A 424 -13.64 19.07 -3.04
C TRP A 424 -14.02 19.71 -1.71
N ARG A 425 -14.94 20.68 -1.77
CA ARG A 425 -15.48 21.38 -0.60
C ARG A 425 -16.98 21.65 -0.77
N VAL A 426 -17.71 21.66 0.34
CA VAL A 426 -19.12 22.04 0.38
C VAL A 426 -19.46 22.59 1.76
N ASP A 427 -20.34 23.59 1.80
CA ASP A 427 -20.98 24.03 3.03
C ASP A 427 -22.34 23.35 3.12
N LEU A 428 -22.44 22.27 3.91
CA LEU A 428 -23.68 21.52 4.07
C LEU A 428 -24.65 22.30 4.95
N GLU A 429 -25.88 22.48 4.47
CA GLU A 429 -26.96 22.99 5.30
C GLU A 429 -27.36 21.94 6.34
N VAL A 430 -27.44 22.37 7.59
CA VAL A 430 -27.79 21.52 8.73
C VAL A 430 -29.08 22.08 9.35
N PRO A 431 -30.17 21.30 9.41
CA PRO A 431 -31.41 21.74 10.02
C PRO A 431 -31.20 22.20 11.48
N PRO A 432 -31.82 23.32 11.91
CA PRO A 432 -31.73 23.76 13.31
C PRO A 432 -32.16 22.67 14.28
N GLY A 433 -31.46 22.55 15.41
CA GLY A 433 -31.74 21.52 16.43
C GLY A 433 -31.16 20.14 16.12
N THR A 434 -30.43 19.96 15.01
CA THR A 434 -29.71 18.72 14.73
C THR A 434 -28.59 18.51 15.74
N ALA A 435 -28.62 17.40 16.49
CA ALA A 435 -27.59 17.07 17.49
C ALA A 435 -26.44 16.23 16.90
N GLU A 436 -26.73 15.36 15.93
CA GLU A 436 -25.77 14.49 15.28
C GLU A 436 -26.02 14.42 13.77
N LEU A 437 -24.95 14.25 13.00
CA LEU A 437 -24.97 14.16 11.55
C LEU A 437 -24.21 12.91 11.09
N GLN A 438 -24.66 12.32 9.98
CA GLN A 438 -23.87 11.35 9.25
C GLN A 438 -23.50 11.95 7.89
N VAL A 439 -22.27 12.47 7.80
CA VAL A 439 -21.72 13.03 6.57
C VAL A 439 -21.27 11.90 5.66
N VAL A 440 -21.73 11.89 4.42
CA VAL A 440 -21.41 10.87 3.42
C VAL A 440 -20.92 11.54 2.15
N CYS A 441 -19.90 10.98 1.49
CA CYS A 441 -19.51 11.40 0.14
C CYS A 441 -19.47 10.23 -0.84
N LYS A 442 -19.79 10.53 -2.10
CA LYS A 442 -19.59 9.63 -3.25
C LYS A 442 -19.21 10.44 -4.49
N ALA A 443 -18.35 9.88 -5.33
CA ALA A 443 -17.89 10.52 -6.55
C ALA A 443 -18.33 9.76 -7.81
N VAL A 444 -18.32 10.47 -8.93
CA VAL A 444 -18.62 9.97 -10.28
C VAL A 444 -17.49 10.38 -11.21
N ASP A 445 -16.98 9.44 -12.01
CA ASP A 445 -15.92 9.71 -12.99
C ASP A 445 -16.48 10.03 -14.39
N SER A 446 -15.58 10.35 -15.34
CA SER A 446 -15.91 10.73 -16.72
C SER A 446 -16.56 9.61 -17.53
N SER A 447 -16.46 8.36 -17.07
CA SER A 447 -17.16 7.19 -17.63
C SER A 447 -18.44 6.88 -16.86
N TYR A 448 -18.85 7.76 -15.95
CA TYR A 448 -20.00 7.62 -15.07
C TYR A 448 -19.94 6.39 -14.14
N ASN A 449 -18.75 5.84 -13.89
CA ASN A 449 -18.60 4.89 -12.79
C ASN A 449 -18.88 5.62 -11.48
N ALA A 450 -19.55 4.93 -10.56
CA ALA A 450 -19.92 5.45 -9.25
C ALA A 450 -19.49 4.47 -8.14
N GLN A 451 -19.40 5.00 -6.92
CA GLN A 451 -19.07 4.21 -5.73
C GLN A 451 -20.28 3.40 -5.24
N PRO A 452 -20.09 2.14 -4.81
CA PRO A 452 -21.13 1.36 -4.17
C PRO A 452 -21.47 1.92 -2.78
N GLU A 453 -22.69 1.69 -2.33
CA GLU A 453 -23.17 2.27 -1.08
C GLU A 453 -22.52 1.66 0.18
N ASN A 454 -22.30 0.35 0.17
CA ASN A 454 -21.99 -0.45 1.35
C ASN A 454 -20.68 -1.22 1.18
N ALA A 455 -19.92 -1.30 2.28
CA ALA A 455 -18.62 -1.97 2.34
C ALA A 455 -18.75 -3.50 2.21
N GLU A 456 -19.88 -4.05 2.66
CA GLU A 456 -20.22 -5.47 2.60
C GLU A 456 -20.23 -5.99 1.16
N GLY A 457 -20.75 -5.18 0.22
CA GLY A 457 -20.85 -5.56 -1.20
C GLY A 457 -19.50 -5.60 -1.92
N VAL A 458 -18.47 -5.00 -1.34
CA VAL A 458 -17.10 -4.97 -1.89
C VAL A 458 -16.08 -5.65 -0.98
N TRP A 459 -16.53 -6.32 0.09
CA TRP A 459 -15.64 -7.05 0.97
C TRP A 459 -14.90 -8.14 0.20
N ASN A 460 -13.64 -8.37 0.57
CA ASN A 460 -12.82 -9.47 0.07
C ASN A 460 -11.76 -9.82 1.11
N LEU A 461 -11.26 -11.06 1.08
CA LEU A 461 -10.33 -11.60 2.09
C LEU A 461 -9.02 -10.81 2.30
N ARG A 462 -8.56 -10.05 1.29
CA ARG A 462 -7.36 -9.17 1.36
C ARG A 462 -7.69 -7.74 1.80
N GLY A 463 -8.97 -7.39 1.87
CA GLY A 463 -9.46 -6.04 2.14
C GLY A 463 -8.86 -4.98 1.22
N VAL A 464 -8.72 -5.28 -0.06
CA VAL A 464 -8.32 -4.31 -1.10
C VAL A 464 -9.55 -3.73 -1.79
N LEU A 465 -9.36 -2.70 -2.63
CA LEU A 465 -10.42 -2.13 -3.48
C LEU A 465 -11.64 -1.60 -2.71
N ASN A 466 -11.46 -1.12 -1.47
CA ASN A 466 -12.56 -0.45 -0.77
C ASN A 466 -12.84 0.91 -1.41
N ASN A 467 -13.90 0.96 -2.21
CA ASN A 467 -14.42 2.18 -2.81
C ASN A 467 -15.86 2.48 -2.39
N ALA A 468 -16.40 1.86 -1.34
CA ALA A 468 -17.74 2.17 -0.85
C ALA A 468 -17.84 3.62 -0.37
N TRP A 469 -19.06 4.16 -0.20
CA TRP A 469 -19.25 5.52 0.29
C TRP A 469 -18.53 5.73 1.63
N HIS A 470 -17.76 6.81 1.76
CA HIS A 470 -17.13 7.14 3.02
C HIS A 470 -18.14 7.84 3.92
N ARG A 471 -18.28 7.37 5.16
CA ARG A 471 -19.27 7.85 6.13
C ARG A 471 -18.57 8.33 7.39
N VAL A 472 -18.98 9.51 7.88
CA VAL A 472 -18.42 10.13 9.08
C VAL A 472 -19.56 10.60 9.98
N ARG A 473 -19.60 10.13 11.22
CA ARG A 473 -20.52 10.61 12.25
C ARG A 473 -19.91 11.75 13.04
N VAL A 474 -20.65 12.84 13.19
CA VAL A 474 -20.21 14.01 13.95
C VAL A 474 -21.31 14.53 14.85
N LYS A 475 -20.90 15.17 15.96
CA LYS A 475 -21.80 15.81 16.91
C LYS A 475 -21.84 17.30 16.64
N VAL A 476 -23.02 17.90 16.67
CA VAL A 476 -23.18 19.35 16.57
C VAL A 476 -23.09 19.94 17.96
N GLN A 477 -22.22 20.95 18.14
CA GLN A 477 -22.15 21.67 19.40
C GLN A 477 -23.46 22.42 19.64
N ALA A 478 -24.07 22.20 20.81
CA ALA A 478 -25.24 22.97 21.23
C ALA A 478 -24.87 24.47 21.28
N GLU A 479 -25.73 25.32 20.70
CA GLU A 479 -25.61 26.75 20.94
C GLU A 479 -25.75 26.99 22.44
N GLU A 480 -24.73 27.57 23.08
CA GLU A 480 -24.90 28.09 24.43
C GLU A 480 -25.97 29.16 24.34
N GLY A 481 -27.18 28.82 24.78
CA GLY A 481 -28.31 29.73 24.82
C GLY A 481 -27.82 31.02 25.47
N GLY A 482 -27.87 32.10 24.70
CA GLY A 482 -27.58 33.43 25.19
C GLY A 482 -28.49 33.68 26.39
N ALA A 483 -27.97 33.46 27.60
CA ALA A 483 -28.54 33.96 28.82
C ALA A 483 -28.41 35.47 28.71
N SER A 484 -29.41 36.07 28.06
CA SER A 484 -29.70 37.49 28.14
C SER A 484 -29.75 37.81 29.62
N LYS A 485 -28.66 38.36 30.15
CA LYS A 485 -28.66 39.05 31.44
C LYS A 485 -29.49 40.31 31.22
N HIS A 486 -30.80 40.15 31.17
CA HIS A 486 -31.72 41.19 31.59
C HIS A 486 -31.42 41.45 33.06
N LYS A 487 -30.50 42.39 33.30
CA LYS A 487 -30.47 43.12 34.57
C LYS A 487 -31.81 43.86 34.66
N ILE A 488 -32.73 43.29 35.42
CA ILE A 488 -33.86 44.01 35.96
C ILE A 488 -33.42 44.55 37.33
N GLN A 489 -33.69 45.85 37.49
CA GLN A 489 -33.42 46.78 38.60
C GLN A 489 -32.05 47.46 38.62
#